data_AF-A0A527ZCP2-F1
#
_entry.id   AF-A0A527ZCP2-F1
#
_cell.length_a   1.000
_cell.length_b   1.000
_cell.length_c   1.000
_cell.angle_alpha   90.00
_cell.angle_beta   90.00
_cell.angle_gamma   90.00
#
_symmetry.space_group_name_H-M   'P 1'
#
loop_
_entity.id
_entity.type
_entity.pdbx_description
1 polymer ?
#
loop_
_entity_poly.entity_id
_entity_poly.type
_entity_poly.pdbx_seq_one_letter_code
_entity_poly.pdbx_strand_id
1 'polypeptide(L)'
;MQHAAYVFDAYGTLFDVHAAVRRHADQIGPDGQLLSEIWRAKQLEYSWVRTLMGAYADFWQLTEQALDFALRKVPSADKGLRAKLLDAYWRLDCYPEVPA
;
A
#
# COMPACT_ATOMS: atom_id res chain seq x y z
N MET A 1 -24.72 12.37 -22.07
CA MET A 1 -25.19 11.15 -21.37
C MET A 1 -25.30 11.51 -19.89
N GLN A 2 -26.39 11.14 -19.22
CA GLN A 2 -26.59 11.39 -17.79
C GLN A 2 -26.52 10.05 -17.06
N HIS A 3 -25.63 9.96 -16.08
CA HIS A 3 -25.46 8.76 -15.25
C HIS A 3 -26.01 9.05 -13.85
N ALA A 4 -26.66 8.05 -13.25
CA ALA A 4 -27.25 8.17 -11.91
C ALA A 4 -26.21 8.02 -10.78
N ALA A 5 -25.07 7.39 -11.07
CA ALA A 5 -23.98 7.17 -10.12
C ALA A 5 -22.64 7.02 -10.83
N TYR A 6 -21.58 7.33 -10.09
CA TYR A 6 -20.20 7.04 -10.42
C TYR A 6 -19.58 6.32 -9.22
N VAL A 7 -18.92 5.19 -9.46
CA VAL A 7 -18.29 4.38 -8.42
C VAL A 7 -16.80 4.35 -8.70
N PHE A 8 -16.01 4.66 -7.68
CA PHE A 8 -14.55 4.73 -7.78
C PHE A 8 -13.94 3.66 -6.87
N ASP A 9 -12.88 3.03 -7.37
CA ASP A 9 -11.97 2.33 -6.47
C ASP A 9 -11.25 3.33 -5.54
N ALA A 10 -10.78 2.85 -4.40
CA ALA A 10 -10.10 3.66 -3.41
C ALA A 10 -8.58 3.68 -3.66
N TYR A 11 -7.93 2.51 -3.53
CA TYR A 11 -6.47 2.40 -3.42
C TYR A 11 -5.79 2.49 -4.79
N GLY A 12 -5.18 3.64 -5.09
CA GLY A 12 -4.53 3.91 -6.37
C GLY A 12 -5.41 4.65 -7.37
N THR A 13 -6.66 4.96 -7.00
CA THR A 13 -7.58 5.81 -7.78
C THR A 13 -7.89 7.10 -7.03
N LEU A 14 -8.47 7.01 -5.83
CA LEU A 14 -8.72 8.19 -4.99
C LEU A 14 -7.54 8.48 -4.07
N PHE A 15 -6.94 7.43 -3.50
CA PHE A 15 -5.83 7.52 -2.55
C PHE A 15 -4.50 7.13 -3.18
N ASP A 16 -3.44 7.91 -2.93
CA ASP A 16 -2.09 7.60 -3.39
C ASP A 16 -1.39 6.62 -2.44
N VAL A 17 -1.39 5.33 -2.81
CA VAL A 17 -0.79 4.25 -2.01
C VAL A 17 0.73 4.36 -1.83
N HIS A 18 1.42 5.10 -2.70
CA HIS A 18 2.86 5.30 -2.60
C HIS A 18 3.21 6.44 -1.64
N ALA A 19 2.24 7.31 -1.30
CA ALA A 19 2.43 8.41 -0.36
C ALA A 19 2.92 7.93 1.01
N ALA A 20 2.42 6.79 1.50
CA ALA A 20 2.83 6.22 2.79
C ALA A 20 4.35 6.00 2.90
N VAL A 21 4.98 5.51 1.81
CA VAL A 21 6.42 5.29 1.76
C VAL A 21 7.16 6.60 1.49
N ARG A 22 6.67 7.45 0.58
CA ARG A 22 7.31 8.72 0.25
C ARG A 22 7.42 9.66 1.46
N ARG A 23 6.42 9.72 2.33
CA ARG A 23 6.46 10.52 3.59
C ARG A 23 7.60 10.12 4.53
N HIS A 24 8.13 8.91 4.39
CA HIS A 24 9.19 8.37 5.24
C HIS A 24 10.47 8.04 4.46
N ALA A 25 10.59 8.48 3.20
CA ALA A 25 11.71 8.11 2.31
C ALA A 25 13.08 8.39 2.95
N ASP A 26 13.24 9.55 3.60
CA ASP A 26 14.50 9.94 4.28
C ASP A 26 14.92 8.95 5.38
N GLN A 27 13.96 8.31 6.05
CA GLN A 27 14.23 7.32 7.11
C GLN A 27 14.43 5.91 6.55
N ILE A 28 13.84 5.61 5.39
CA ILE A 28 13.91 4.28 4.76
C ILE A 28 15.26 4.08 4.07
N GLY A 29 15.85 5.14 3.53
CA GLY A 29 17.10 5.08 2.78
C GLY A 29 16.87 4.95 1.27
N PRO A 30 17.95 4.68 0.50
CA PRO A 30 17.95 4.86 -0.96
C PRO A 30 16.97 3.94 -1.70
N ASP A 31 16.63 2.79 -1.13
CA ASP A 31 15.75 1.80 -1.76
C ASP A 31 14.27 1.94 -1.37
N GLY A 32 13.87 3.11 -0.84
CA GLY A 32 12.47 3.35 -0.44
C GLY A 32 11.47 3.18 -1.58
N GLN A 33 11.83 3.58 -2.80
CA GLN A 33 10.99 3.38 -3.98
C GLN A 33 10.76 1.88 -4.25
N LEU A 34 11.83 1.08 -4.23
CA LEU A 34 11.76 -0.37 -4.41
C LEU A 34 10.90 -1.04 -3.34
N LEU A 35 11.02 -0.60 -2.08
CA LEU A 35 10.16 -1.07 -0.98
C LEU A 35 8.67 -0.81 -1.29
N SER A 36 8.33 0.40 -1.74
CA SER A 36 6.96 0.79 -2.07
C SER A 36 6.37 -0.07 -3.20
N GLU A 37 7.15 -0.28 -4.25
CA GLU A 37 6.74 -1.09 -5.40
C GLU A 37 6.50 -2.56 -5.01
N ILE A 38 7.42 -3.16 -4.26
CA ILE A 38 7.27 -4.55 -3.79
C ILE A 38 6.06 -4.68 -2.86
N TRP A 39 5.89 -3.74 -1.93
CA TRP A 39 4.77 -3.76 -0.99
C TRP A 39 3.43 -3.72 -1.73
N ARG A 40 3.26 -2.77 -2.65
CA ARG A 40 2.01 -2.64 -3.42
C ARG A 40 1.76 -3.87 -4.30
N ALA A 41 2.78 -4.37 -4.98
CA ALA A 41 2.66 -5.56 -5.82
C ALA A 41 2.23 -6.78 -5.00
N LYS A 42 2.85 -7.02 -3.84
CA LYS A 42 2.51 -8.18 -2.99
C LYS A 42 1.15 -8.07 -2.33
N GLN A 43 0.71 -6.87 -1.94
CA GLN A 43 -0.62 -6.67 -1.40
C GLN A 43 -1.71 -7.10 -2.41
N LEU A 44 -1.57 -6.71 -3.68
CA LEU A 44 -2.48 -7.11 -4.75
C LEU A 44 -2.37 -8.60 -5.07
N GLU A 45 -1.15 -9.11 -5.23
CA GLU A 45 -0.90 -10.54 -5.49
C GLU A 45 -1.53 -11.44 -4.41
N TYR A 46 -1.38 -11.08 -3.13
CA TYR A 46 -1.98 -11.82 -2.03
C TYR A 46 -3.50 -11.79 -2.09
N SER A 47 -4.11 -10.69 -2.49
CA SER A 47 -5.56 -10.59 -2.64
C SER A 47 -6.09 -11.54 -3.72
N TRP A 48 -5.36 -11.70 -4.83
CA TRP A 48 -5.73 -12.57 -5.93
C TRP A 48 -5.51 -14.04 -5.57
N VAL A 49 -4.30 -14.39 -5.11
CA VAL A 49 -3.92 -15.77 -4.82
C VAL A 49 -4.76 -16.35 -3.69
N ARG A 50 -4.99 -15.60 -2.59
CA ARG A 50 -5.83 -16.08 -1.49
C ARG A 50 -7.27 -16.28 -1.89
N THR A 51 -7.82 -15.37 -2.71
CA THR A 51 -9.17 -15.53 -3.26
C THR A 51 -9.27 -16.79 -4.12
N LEU A 52 -8.30 -17.02 -5.01
CA LEU A 52 -8.23 -18.22 -5.85
C LEU A 52 -8.08 -19.51 -5.05
N MET A 53 -7.42 -19.45 -3.90
CA MET A 53 -7.26 -20.58 -2.98
C MET A 53 -8.46 -20.80 -2.05
N GLY A 54 -9.46 -19.91 -2.05
CA GLY A 54 -10.55 -19.93 -1.08
C GLY A 54 -10.11 -19.64 0.36
N ALA A 55 -8.96 -18.98 0.54
CA ALA A 55 -8.31 -18.74 1.82
C ALA A 55 -8.33 -17.24 2.18
N TYR A 56 -9.55 -16.69 2.25
CA TYR A 56 -9.79 -15.26 2.49
C TYR A 56 -9.06 -14.77 3.76
N ALA A 57 -8.48 -13.59 3.62
CA ALA A 57 -7.99 -12.75 4.70
C ALA A 57 -8.37 -11.31 4.34
N ASP A 58 -8.67 -10.50 5.35
CA ASP A 58 -9.05 -9.11 5.09
C ASP A 58 -7.88 -8.30 4.53
N PHE A 59 -8.21 -7.17 3.88
CA PHE A 59 -7.23 -6.36 3.18
C PHE A 59 -6.15 -5.79 4.10
N TRP A 60 -6.46 -5.55 5.38
CA TRP A 60 -5.48 -5.05 6.34
C TRP A 60 -4.43 -6.11 6.66
N GLN A 61 -4.86 -7.36 6.90
CA GLN A 61 -3.96 -8.48 7.08
C GLN A 61 -3.04 -8.69 5.86
N LEU A 62 -3.56 -8.53 4.64
CA LEU A 62 -2.75 -8.60 3.41
C LEU A 62 -1.72 -7.47 3.33
N THR A 63 -2.12 -6.27 3.76
CA THR A 63 -1.27 -5.07 3.79
C THR A 63 -0.08 -5.28 4.73
N GLU A 64 -0.33 -5.81 5.93
CA GLU A 64 0.72 -6.14 6.89
C GLU A 64 1.66 -7.23 6.37
N GLN A 65 1.11 -8.34 5.85
CA GLN A 65 1.90 -9.45 5.32
C GLN A 65 2.78 -9.02 4.14
N ALA A 66 2.25 -8.16 3.27
CA ALA A 66 2.97 -7.64 2.11
C ALA A 66 4.10 -6.68 2.54
N LEU A 67 3.88 -5.85 3.55
CA LEU A 67 4.93 -4.98 4.10
C LEU A 67 6.05 -5.81 4.73
N ASP A 68 5.69 -6.82 5.53
CA ASP A 68 6.65 -7.72 6.16
C ASP A 68 7.50 -8.45 5.11
N PHE A 69 6.89 -8.83 3.98
CA PHE A 69 7.63 -9.38 2.85
C PHE A 69 8.56 -8.35 2.20
N ALA A 70 8.08 -7.13 1.95
CA ALA A 70 8.85 -6.07 1.32
C ALA A 70 10.09 -5.70 2.17
N LEU A 71 9.93 -5.51 3.49
CA LEU A 71 11.03 -5.23 4.43
C LEU A 71 12.05 -6.37 4.52
N ARG A 72 11.65 -7.63 4.26
CA ARG A 72 12.59 -8.75 4.14
C ARG A 72 13.34 -8.74 2.81
N LYS A 73 12.72 -8.24 1.73
CA LYS A 73 13.32 -8.19 0.39
C LYS A 73 14.19 -6.97 0.15
N VAL A 74 13.97 -5.89 0.90
CA VAL A 74 14.74 -4.65 0.85
C VAL A 74 15.45 -4.46 2.20
N PRO A 75 16.59 -5.16 2.44
CA PRO A 75 17.26 -5.15 3.75
C PRO A 75 17.91 -3.81 4.11
N SER A 76 18.06 -2.91 3.15
CA SER A 76 18.49 -1.52 3.35
C SER A 76 17.43 -0.66 4.03
N ALA A 77 16.14 -1.04 3.95
CA ALA A 77 15.06 -0.37 4.66
C ALA A 77 15.05 -0.75 6.14
N ASP A 78 14.97 0.25 7.02
CA ASP A 78 14.85 0.00 8.46
C ASP A 78 13.51 -0.69 8.80
N LYS A 79 13.61 -1.91 9.35
CA LYS A 79 12.46 -2.71 9.81
C LYS A 79 11.70 -2.03 10.97
N GLY A 80 12.36 -1.15 11.73
CA GLY A 80 11.74 -0.33 12.77
C GLY A 80 10.66 0.61 12.23
N LEU A 81 10.64 0.87 10.92
CA LEU A 81 9.64 1.73 10.28
C LEU A 81 8.30 1.03 10.02
N ARG A 82 8.19 -0.29 10.25
CA ARG A 82 6.96 -1.06 9.99
C ARG A 82 5.71 -0.38 10.53
N ALA A 83 5.71 0.00 11.82
CA ALA A 83 4.55 0.61 12.46
C ALA A 83 4.20 1.98 11.85
N LYS A 84 5.21 2.81 11.55
CA LYS A 84 5.02 4.13 10.92
C LYS A 84 4.44 4.00 9.51
N LEU A 85 4.95 3.05 8.73
CA LEU A 85 4.47 2.79 7.37
C LEU A 85 3.03 2.31 7.36
N LEU A 86 2.64 1.42 8.29
CA LEU A 86 1.25 0.99 8.43
C LEU A 86 0.34 2.13 8.85
N ASP A 87 0.72 2.95 9.84
CA ASP A 87 -0.07 4.13 10.23
C ASP A 87 -0.23 5.11 9.05
N ALA A 88 0.83 5.33 8.28
CA ALA A 88 0.78 6.16 7.08
C ALA A 88 -0.16 5.58 6.00
N TYR A 89 -0.23 4.26 5.85
CA TYR A 89 -1.16 3.58 4.96
C TYR A 89 -2.62 3.63 5.48
N TRP A 90 -2.82 3.68 6.79
CA TRP A 90 -4.16 3.89 7.36
C TRP A 90 -4.69 5.31 7.08
N ARG A 91 -3.79 6.27 6.83
CA ARG A 91 -4.08 7.69 6.60
C ARG A 91 -3.52 8.16 5.26
N LEU A 92 -3.86 7.47 4.18
CA LEU A 92 -3.44 7.87 2.84
C LEU A 92 -4.04 9.21 2.46
N ASP A 93 -3.23 10.06 1.83
CA ASP A 93 -3.73 11.29 1.21
C ASP A 93 -4.49 10.93 -0.06
N CYS A 94 -5.51 11.72 -0.37
CA CYS A 94 -6.10 11.73 -1.68
C CYS A 94 -5.11 12.31 -2.72
N TYR A 95 -5.27 11.95 -3.99
CA TYR A 95 -4.58 12.66 -5.08
C TYR A 95 -5.01 14.15 -5.14
N PRO A 96 -4.16 15.07 -5.64
CA PRO A 96 -4.44 16.51 -5.62
C PRO A 96 -5.75 16.94 -6.30
N GLU A 97 -6.18 16.19 -7.32
CA GLU A 97 -7.42 16.43 -8.06
C GLU A 97 -8.68 15.93 -7.35
N VAL A 98 -8.54 15.14 -6.27
CA VAL A 98 -9.66 14.65 -5.47
C VAL A 98 -9.95 15.68 -4.36
N PRO A 99 -11.13 16.30 -4.33
CA PRO A 99 -11.48 17.28 -3.30
C PRO A 99 -11.41 16.68 -1.89
N ALA A 100 -10.93 17.47 -0.93
CA ALA A 100 -10.87 17.13 0.49
C ALA A 100 -12.24 17.26 1.19
#